data_AF-A0A2E4RH24-F1
#
_entry.id   AF-A0A2E4RH24-F1
#
_cell.length_a   1.000
_cell.length_b   1.000
_cell.length_c   1.000
_cell.angle_alpha   90.00
_cell.angle_beta   90.00
_cell.angle_gamma   90.00
#
_symmetry.space_group_name_H-M   'P 1'
#
loop_
_entity.id
_entity.type
_entity.pdbx_description
1 polymer ?
#
loop_
_entity_poly.entity_id
_entity_poly.type
_entity_poly.pdbx_seq_one_letter_code
_entity_poly.pdbx_strand_id
1 'polypeptide(L)'
;MFNSWKKNAFAQQWLNKLGYNLKEIEEVKARTLSGYKTDVQVVIITKSGLEKVENFQVKLVSNKRGYNQIDKRWVKRYKELWDFNPKVEELLKKFTGEIKPSGETKNQKRMFLNEFSPYDREVLINWFKQNRRLIVSDILKGRGEYSASWMLVIQNIEGNYTWILNPMDEVLQKMGLDGDVKISPRGSLSIGKITMQRKGGDGGRPSANMLQFKINPIDLLD
;
A
#
# COMPACT_ATOMS: atom_id res chain seq x y z
N MET A 1 4.60 21.23 -6.72
CA MET A 1 4.83 21.87 -5.40
C MET A 1 6.32 21.93 -5.06
N PHE A 2 7.02 20.81 -4.92
CA PHE A 2 8.47 20.79 -4.63
C PHE A 2 9.33 21.63 -5.59
N ASN A 3 9.10 21.55 -6.91
CA ASN A 3 9.83 22.38 -7.90
C ASN A 3 9.62 23.90 -7.71
N SER A 4 8.67 24.31 -6.88
CA SER A 4 8.38 25.72 -6.56
C SER A 4 8.51 26.00 -5.06
N TRP A 5 9.32 25.22 -4.34
CA TRP A 5 9.39 25.25 -2.86
C TRP A 5 9.66 26.64 -2.29
N LYS A 6 10.49 27.47 -2.94
CA LYS A 6 10.77 28.85 -2.50
C LYS A 6 9.51 29.71 -2.37
N LYS A 7 8.44 29.40 -3.11
CA LYS A 7 7.16 30.14 -3.12
C LYS A 7 5.97 29.30 -2.65
N ASN A 8 6.18 28.06 -2.21
CA ASN A 8 5.10 27.13 -1.86
C ASN A 8 5.19 26.70 -0.40
N ALA A 9 4.24 27.17 0.42
CA ALA A 9 4.22 26.92 1.86
C ALA A 9 4.17 25.42 2.22
N PHE A 10 3.37 24.62 1.51
CA PHE A 10 3.31 23.17 1.74
C PHE A 10 4.66 22.49 1.48
N ALA A 11 5.31 22.79 0.37
CA ALA A 11 6.63 22.23 0.07
C ALA A 11 7.68 22.62 1.13
N GLN A 12 7.65 23.85 1.65
CA GLN A 12 8.53 24.28 2.75
C GLN A 12 8.25 23.51 4.03
N GLN A 13 6.98 23.31 4.38
CA GLN A 13 6.60 22.52 5.54
C GLN A 13 7.05 21.06 5.42
N TRP A 14 6.92 20.47 4.23
CA TRP A 14 7.40 19.10 3.97
C TRP A 14 8.92 19.00 4.09
N LEU A 15 9.67 19.93 3.49
CA LEU A 15 11.13 19.98 3.61
C LEU A 15 11.61 20.14 5.06
N ASN A 16 10.95 20.99 5.85
CA ASN A 16 11.20 21.11 7.28
C ASN A 16 10.90 19.80 8.03
N LYS A 17 9.79 19.13 7.71
CA LYS A 17 9.39 17.86 8.34
C LYS A 17 10.36 16.72 8.03
N LEU A 18 11.00 16.75 6.87
CA LEU A 18 12.11 15.85 6.50
C LEU A 18 13.43 16.19 7.21
N GLY A 19 13.50 17.30 7.96
CA GLY A 19 14.67 17.73 8.72
C GLY A 19 15.63 18.65 7.96
N TYR A 20 15.24 19.20 6.81
CA TYR A 20 16.08 20.15 6.06
C TYR A 20 15.93 21.57 6.59
N ASN A 21 17.05 22.26 6.81
CA ASN A 21 17.06 23.70 7.00
C ASN A 21 16.90 24.40 5.64
N LEU A 22 15.78 25.08 5.44
CA LEU A 22 15.46 25.78 4.18
C LEU A 22 16.53 26.77 3.73
N LYS A 23 17.28 27.37 4.67
CA LYS A 23 18.37 28.30 4.34
C LYS A 23 19.58 27.63 3.71
N GLU A 24 19.76 26.33 3.96
CA GLU A 24 20.86 25.53 3.43
C GLU A 24 20.53 24.82 2.12
N ILE A 25 19.26 24.87 1.69
CA ILE A 25 18.83 24.28 0.42
C ILE A 25 19.20 25.22 -0.72
N GLU A 26 19.97 24.71 -1.68
CA GLU A 26 20.28 25.39 -2.92
C GLU A 26 19.22 25.09 -3.98
N GLU A 27 18.93 23.80 -4.20
CA GLU A 27 18.05 23.33 -5.25
C GLU A 27 17.16 22.16 -4.80
N VAL A 28 15.94 22.09 -5.34
CA VAL A 28 15.01 20.96 -5.16
C VAL A 28 14.44 20.58 -6.52
N LYS A 29 14.65 19.32 -6.93
CA LYS A 29 14.13 18.74 -8.18
C LYS A 29 13.19 17.59 -7.86
N ALA A 30 11.93 17.71 -8.24
CA ALA A 30 10.93 16.67 -8.13
C ALA A 30 10.53 16.13 -9.50
N ARG A 31 10.50 14.79 -9.62
CA ARG A 31 9.99 14.07 -10.79
C ARG A 31 8.95 13.04 -10.37
N THR A 32 7.92 12.86 -11.19
CA THR A 32 6.94 11.79 -11.01
C THR A 32 7.48 10.49 -11.56
N LEU A 33 7.13 9.39 -10.91
CA LEU A 33 7.46 8.04 -11.32
C LEU A 33 6.18 7.24 -11.53
N SER A 34 6.23 6.28 -12.47
CA SER A 34 5.10 5.41 -12.79
C SER A 34 5.55 3.96 -12.75
N GLY A 35 4.70 3.09 -12.19
CA GLY A 35 5.00 1.65 -12.08
C GLY A 35 5.84 1.25 -10.86
N TYR A 36 6.23 2.21 -10.02
CA TYR A 36 6.99 1.98 -8.78
C TYR A 36 6.13 2.24 -7.54
N LYS A 37 6.70 1.97 -6.35
CA LYS A 37 6.06 2.33 -5.07
C LYS A 37 6.17 3.81 -4.74
N THR A 38 7.25 4.41 -5.22
CA THR A 38 7.46 5.85 -5.22
C THR A 38 6.64 6.48 -6.35
N ASP A 39 5.81 7.45 -6.00
CA ASP A 39 5.05 8.27 -6.96
C ASP A 39 5.84 9.53 -7.33
N VAL A 40 6.59 10.10 -6.38
CA VAL A 40 7.42 11.30 -6.57
C VAL A 40 8.79 11.07 -5.96
N GLN A 41 9.85 11.25 -6.75
CA GLN A 41 11.21 11.35 -6.25
C GLN A 41 11.62 12.81 -6.18
N VAL A 42 12.19 13.21 -5.05
CA VAL A 42 12.68 14.57 -4.79
C VAL A 42 14.16 14.50 -4.51
N VAL A 43 14.95 15.20 -5.32
CA VAL A 43 16.38 15.41 -5.13
C VAL A 43 16.58 16.78 -4.49
N ILE A 44 17.29 16.83 -3.38
CA ILE A 44 17.58 18.04 -2.61
C ILE A 44 19.09 18.23 -2.62
N ILE A 45 19.52 19.39 -3.09
CA ILE A 45 20.94 19.79 -3.14
C ILE A 45 21.12 20.92 -2.15
N THR A 46 22.05 20.76 -1.20
CA THR A 46 22.41 21.80 -0.23
C THR A 46 23.49 22.71 -0.80
N LYS A 47 23.64 23.90 -0.21
CA LYS A 47 24.72 24.85 -0.53
C LYS A 47 26.14 24.29 -0.33
N SER A 48 26.27 23.22 0.45
CA SER A 48 27.54 22.50 0.62
C SER A 48 27.82 21.49 -0.51
N GLY A 49 26.92 21.38 -1.50
CA GLY A 49 26.98 20.40 -2.57
C GLY A 49 26.51 19.00 -2.20
N LEU A 50 25.90 18.80 -1.01
CA LEU A 50 25.37 17.49 -0.63
C LEU A 50 24.05 17.22 -1.36
N GLU A 51 23.99 16.10 -2.06
CA GLU A 51 22.79 15.60 -2.72
C GLU A 51 22.10 14.54 -1.86
N LYS A 52 20.80 14.69 -1.65
CA LYS A 52 19.94 13.69 -0.99
C LYS A 52 18.73 13.38 -1.85
N VAL A 53 18.36 12.10 -1.91
CA VAL A 53 17.21 11.60 -2.67
C VAL A 53 16.13 11.12 -1.70
N GLU A 54 14.94 11.68 -1.84
CA GLU A 54 13.77 11.37 -1.03
C GLU A 54 12.67 10.80 -1.91
N ASN A 55 12.24 9.58 -1.61
CA ASN A 55 11.24 8.85 -2.38
C ASN A 55 9.89 8.87 -1.64
N PHE A 56 8.88 9.51 -2.26
CA PHE A 56 7.53 9.66 -1.68
C PHE A 56 6.53 8.75 -2.38
N GLN A 57 5.81 7.97 -1.59
CA GLN A 57 4.50 7.45 -1.96
C GLN A 57 3.43 8.48 -1.59
N VAL A 58 2.54 8.82 -2.51
CA VAL A 58 1.53 9.87 -2.33
C VAL A 58 0.13 9.26 -2.34
N LYS A 59 -0.69 9.61 -1.35
CA LYS A 59 -2.12 9.23 -1.30
C LYS A 59 -2.98 10.47 -1.15
N LEU A 60 -3.79 10.73 -2.18
CA LEU A 60 -4.85 11.72 -2.12
C LEU A 60 -6.14 11.07 -1.62
N VAL A 61 -6.81 11.73 -0.66
CA VAL A 61 -8.11 11.29 -0.12
C VAL A 61 -9.08 12.47 -0.14
N SER A 62 -10.26 12.27 -0.73
CA SER A 62 -11.27 13.35 -0.86
C SER A 62 -12.43 13.25 0.12
N ASN A 63 -12.35 12.31 1.08
CA ASN A 63 -13.43 11.97 2.00
C ASN A 63 -12.89 11.84 3.43
N LYS A 64 -13.79 11.86 4.43
CA LYS A 64 -13.45 11.62 5.84
C LYS A 64 -12.87 10.23 6.10
N ARG A 65 -13.25 9.24 5.28
CA ARG A 65 -12.68 7.88 5.26
C ARG A 65 -12.61 7.41 3.81
N GLY A 66 -11.57 6.68 3.45
CA GLY A 66 -11.43 6.19 2.07
C GLY A 66 -10.42 5.05 1.96
N TYR A 67 -10.80 3.96 1.29
CA TYR A 67 -9.89 2.84 1.08
C TYR A 67 -9.14 2.96 -0.23
N ASN A 68 -7.85 3.24 -0.15
CA ASN A 68 -6.97 3.41 -1.31
C ASN A 68 -6.22 2.11 -1.60
N GLN A 69 -6.02 1.81 -2.89
CA GLN A 69 -5.17 0.70 -3.32
C GLN A 69 -3.70 1.01 -3.03
N ILE A 70 -2.97 0.01 -2.52
CA ILE A 70 -1.51 0.06 -2.30
C ILE A 70 -0.75 -0.98 -3.14
N ASP A 71 -1.34 -2.14 -3.41
CA ASP A 71 -0.81 -3.12 -4.37
C ASP A 71 -1.95 -3.92 -5.00
N LYS A 72 -1.72 -4.42 -6.22
CA LYS A 72 -2.65 -5.29 -6.93
C LYS A 72 -1.92 -6.06 -8.03
N ARG A 73 -1.97 -7.39 -7.97
CA ARG A 73 -1.36 -8.28 -8.98
C ARG A 73 -2.14 -9.59 -9.07
N TRP A 74 -1.84 -10.37 -10.10
CA TRP A 74 -2.23 -11.79 -10.17
C TRP A 74 -1.55 -12.60 -9.08
N VAL A 75 -2.19 -13.65 -8.58
CA VAL A 75 -1.62 -14.51 -7.52
C VAL A 75 -0.25 -15.08 -7.92
N LYS A 76 -0.07 -15.45 -9.20
CA LYS A 76 1.22 -15.91 -9.74
C LYS A 76 2.37 -14.93 -9.45
N ARG A 77 2.14 -13.62 -9.56
CA ARG A 77 3.18 -12.61 -9.28
C ARG A 77 3.56 -12.56 -7.81
N TYR A 78 2.60 -12.78 -6.91
CA TYR A 78 2.91 -12.88 -5.48
C TYR A 78 3.61 -14.20 -5.14
N LYS A 79 3.30 -15.30 -5.86
CA LYS A 79 4.04 -16.56 -5.74
C LYS A 79 5.50 -16.36 -6.11
N GLU A 80 5.78 -15.65 -7.22
CA GLU A 80 7.14 -15.31 -7.63
C GLU A 80 7.87 -14.43 -6.58
N LEU A 81 7.15 -13.53 -5.90
CA LEU A 81 7.75 -12.59 -4.92
C LEU A 81 7.97 -13.20 -3.52
N TRP A 82 7.08 -14.08 -3.08
CA TRP A 82 7.01 -14.57 -1.70
C TRP A 82 7.18 -16.08 -1.55
N ASP A 83 7.28 -16.79 -2.67
CA ASP A 83 7.53 -18.23 -2.77
C ASP A 83 6.64 -19.13 -1.89
N PHE A 84 5.36 -18.77 -1.69
CA PHE A 84 4.45 -19.60 -0.90
C PHE A 84 4.15 -20.96 -1.55
N ASN A 85 3.89 -22.00 -0.76
CA ASN A 85 3.66 -23.34 -1.29
C ASN A 85 2.41 -23.43 -2.22
N PRO A 86 2.27 -24.50 -3.03
CA PRO A 86 1.15 -24.66 -3.96
C PRO A 86 -0.23 -24.61 -3.31
N LYS A 87 -0.34 -25.03 -2.04
CA LYS A 87 -1.61 -24.99 -1.31
C LYS A 87 -2.07 -23.55 -1.05
N VAL A 88 -1.17 -22.67 -0.61
CA VAL A 88 -1.47 -21.22 -0.44
C VAL A 88 -1.82 -20.60 -1.79
N GLU A 89 -1.11 -20.97 -2.86
CA GLU A 89 -1.41 -20.48 -4.21
C GLU A 89 -2.83 -20.85 -4.65
N GLU A 90 -3.21 -22.12 -4.49
CA GLU A 90 -4.54 -22.62 -4.83
C GLU A 90 -5.63 -21.88 -4.05
N LEU A 91 -5.46 -21.72 -2.74
CA LEU A 91 -6.42 -21.02 -1.88
C LEU A 91 -6.58 -19.56 -2.28
N LEU A 92 -5.47 -18.86 -2.57
CA LEU A 92 -5.53 -17.49 -3.06
C LEU A 92 -6.23 -17.40 -4.42
N LYS A 93 -5.97 -18.33 -5.34
CA LYS A 93 -6.66 -18.36 -6.65
C LYS A 93 -8.16 -18.63 -6.54
N LYS A 94 -8.58 -19.52 -5.62
CA LYS A 94 -10.02 -19.72 -5.32
C LYS A 94 -10.64 -18.47 -4.70
N PHE A 95 -9.89 -17.79 -3.82
CA PHE A 95 -10.34 -16.55 -3.17
C PHE A 95 -10.52 -15.40 -4.16
N THR A 96 -9.60 -15.26 -5.12
CA THR A 96 -9.67 -14.21 -6.14
C THR A 96 -10.60 -14.54 -7.31
N GLY A 97 -10.95 -15.82 -7.49
CA GLY A 97 -11.73 -16.30 -8.62
C GLY A 97 -10.89 -16.56 -9.87
N GLU A 98 -9.56 -16.64 -9.76
CA GLU A 98 -8.69 -17.23 -10.79
C GLU A 98 -9.02 -18.71 -11.00
N ILE A 99 -9.40 -19.42 -9.92
CA ILE A 99 -10.00 -20.75 -9.96
C ILE A 99 -11.46 -20.63 -9.52
N LYS A 100 -12.39 -21.17 -10.32
CA LYS A 100 -13.81 -21.17 -9.98
C LYS A 100 -14.10 -22.12 -8.82
N PRO A 101 -15.06 -21.81 -7.94
CA PRO A 101 -15.55 -22.76 -6.95
C PRO A 101 -16.14 -24.01 -7.62
N SER A 102 -15.97 -25.18 -7.00
CA SER A 102 -16.54 -26.45 -7.48
C SER A 102 -17.86 -26.83 -6.78
N GLY A 103 -18.35 -26.01 -5.83
CA GLY A 103 -19.55 -26.30 -5.05
C GLY A 103 -20.38 -25.05 -4.74
N GLU A 104 -21.41 -25.21 -3.92
CA GLU A 104 -22.29 -24.10 -3.52
C GLU A 104 -21.52 -23.06 -2.72
N THR A 105 -21.45 -21.85 -3.27
CA THR A 105 -20.79 -20.69 -2.65
C THR A 105 -21.68 -19.48 -2.81
N LYS A 106 -21.50 -18.50 -1.92
CA LYS A 106 -22.24 -17.24 -2.01
C LYS A 106 -21.99 -16.52 -3.33
N ASN A 107 -20.88 -16.80 -4.00
CA ASN A 107 -20.56 -16.23 -5.30
C ASN A 107 -19.96 -17.28 -6.24
N GLN A 108 -20.68 -17.59 -7.31
CA GLN A 108 -20.26 -18.57 -8.33
C GLN A 108 -18.93 -18.24 -9.04
N LYS A 109 -18.37 -17.04 -8.84
CA LYS A 109 -17.10 -16.61 -9.46
C LYS A 109 -15.89 -16.79 -8.53
N ARG A 110 -16.06 -16.96 -7.21
CA ARG A 110 -14.96 -17.01 -6.24
C ARG A 110 -15.40 -17.48 -4.86
N MET A 111 -14.46 -17.90 -4.02
CA MET A 111 -14.73 -18.19 -2.61
C MET A 111 -14.37 -17.00 -1.71
N PHE A 112 -15.12 -16.79 -0.65
CA PHE A 112 -14.74 -15.96 0.48
C PHE A 112 -13.90 -16.79 1.46
N LEU A 113 -13.01 -16.14 2.23
CA LEU A 113 -12.12 -16.88 3.14
C LEU A 113 -12.89 -17.60 4.26
N ASN A 114 -14.07 -17.10 4.65
CA ASN A 114 -14.91 -17.76 5.65
C ASN A 114 -15.69 -18.96 5.08
N GLU A 115 -15.66 -19.20 3.76
CA GLU A 115 -16.23 -20.39 3.11
C GLU A 115 -15.21 -21.53 3.00
N PHE A 116 -13.93 -21.28 3.31
CA PHE A 116 -12.92 -22.33 3.35
C PHE A 116 -13.06 -23.21 4.59
N SER A 117 -12.59 -24.45 4.48
CA SER A 117 -12.51 -25.39 5.61
C SER A 117 -11.71 -24.78 6.77
N PRO A 118 -11.95 -25.19 8.04
CA PRO A 118 -11.13 -24.74 9.17
C PRO A 118 -9.63 -24.90 8.93
N TYR A 119 -9.22 -26.04 8.37
CA TYR A 119 -7.83 -26.33 8.00
C TYR A 119 -7.28 -25.33 6.97
N ASP A 120 -7.99 -25.12 5.86
CA ASP A 120 -7.54 -24.20 4.80
C ASP A 120 -7.45 -22.75 5.28
N ARG A 121 -8.38 -22.32 6.16
CA ARG A 121 -8.33 -21.00 6.79
C ARG A 121 -7.07 -20.86 7.64
N GLU A 122 -6.75 -21.87 8.43
CA GLU A 122 -5.56 -21.88 9.29
C GLU A 122 -4.27 -21.85 8.47
N VAL A 123 -4.17 -22.67 7.42
CA VAL A 123 -3.02 -22.66 6.49
C VAL A 123 -2.77 -21.25 5.95
N LEU A 124 -3.82 -20.58 5.48
CA LEU A 124 -3.68 -19.24 4.91
C LEU A 124 -3.31 -18.20 5.99
N ILE A 125 -4.01 -18.18 7.11
CA ILE A 125 -3.75 -17.24 8.21
C ILE A 125 -2.33 -17.39 8.74
N ASN A 126 -1.89 -18.63 9.01
CA ASN A 126 -0.56 -18.90 9.55
C ASN A 126 0.54 -18.47 8.58
N TRP A 127 0.35 -18.71 7.27
CA TRP A 127 1.31 -18.25 6.27
C TRP A 127 1.45 -16.72 6.26
N PHE A 128 0.33 -15.98 6.27
CA PHE A 128 0.37 -14.51 6.33
C PHE A 128 0.91 -13.98 7.66
N LYS A 129 0.68 -14.67 8.78
CA LYS A 129 1.27 -14.32 10.09
C LYS A 129 2.79 -14.47 10.07
N GLN A 130 3.29 -15.62 9.61
CA GLN A 130 4.72 -15.93 9.55
C GLN A 130 5.48 -14.99 8.60
N ASN A 131 4.85 -14.60 7.49
CA ASN A 131 5.48 -13.78 6.44
C ASN A 131 5.07 -12.30 6.50
N ARG A 132 4.41 -11.87 7.58
CA ARG A 132 3.78 -10.56 7.69
C ARG A 132 4.71 -9.41 7.35
N ARG A 133 5.91 -9.38 7.93
CA ARG A 133 6.88 -8.28 7.73
C ARG A 133 7.33 -8.17 6.28
N LEU A 134 7.61 -9.30 5.63
CA LEU A 134 7.96 -9.37 4.21
C LEU A 134 6.81 -8.79 3.35
N ILE A 135 5.60 -9.29 3.55
CA ILE A 135 4.42 -8.90 2.78
C ILE A 135 4.12 -7.41 2.93
N VAL A 136 4.07 -6.92 4.18
CA VAL A 136 3.78 -5.52 4.51
C VAL A 136 4.83 -4.59 3.90
N SER A 137 6.11 -4.96 3.98
CA SER A 137 7.20 -4.21 3.35
C SER A 137 7.04 -4.14 1.84
N ASP A 138 6.82 -5.28 1.17
CA ASP A 138 6.70 -5.33 -0.29
C ASP A 138 5.50 -4.52 -0.82
N ILE A 139 4.34 -4.60 -0.16
CA ILE A 139 3.12 -3.93 -0.64
C ILE A 139 3.06 -2.44 -0.32
N LEU A 140 3.84 -1.93 0.63
CA LEU A 140 3.89 -0.50 0.97
C LEU A 140 5.18 0.16 0.49
N LYS A 141 6.34 -0.35 0.92
CA LYS A 141 7.67 0.20 0.66
C LYS A 141 8.22 -0.23 -0.70
N GLY A 142 8.03 -1.49 -1.06
CA GLY A 142 8.67 -2.10 -2.24
C GLY A 142 10.17 -2.30 -2.04
N ARG A 143 10.87 -2.58 -3.15
CA ARG A 143 12.31 -2.91 -3.16
C ARG A 143 13.06 -2.06 -4.18
N GLY A 144 14.39 -1.98 -4.03
CA GLY A 144 15.28 -1.29 -4.97
C GLY A 144 15.32 0.23 -4.81
N GLU A 145 15.93 0.90 -5.78
CA GLU A 145 16.20 2.35 -5.76
C GLU A 145 14.95 3.23 -5.67
N TYR A 146 13.79 2.71 -6.13
CA TYR A 146 12.49 3.39 -6.08
C TYR A 146 11.58 2.85 -4.97
N SER A 147 12.16 2.20 -3.96
CA SER A 147 11.45 1.93 -2.72
C SER A 147 11.04 3.24 -2.05
N ALA A 148 9.82 3.28 -1.51
CA ALA A 148 9.28 4.49 -0.90
C ALA A 148 9.88 4.70 0.49
N SER A 149 10.51 5.84 0.71
CA SER A 149 11.09 6.22 2.01
C SER A 149 10.07 6.95 2.88
N TRP A 150 9.07 7.58 2.27
CA TRP A 150 8.06 8.39 2.93
C TRP A 150 6.67 8.12 2.37
N MET A 151 5.65 8.23 3.21
CA MET A 151 4.26 8.34 2.76
C MET A 151 3.73 9.74 3.03
N LEU A 152 3.32 10.42 1.97
CA LEU A 152 2.61 11.68 2.02
C LEU A 152 1.13 11.43 1.79
N VAL A 153 0.32 11.61 2.83
CA VAL A 153 -1.15 11.57 2.72
C VAL A 153 -1.64 13.00 2.67
N ILE A 154 -2.46 13.32 1.65
CA ILE A 154 -3.11 14.62 1.50
C ILE A 154 -4.61 14.35 1.50
N GLN A 155 -5.32 14.95 2.45
CA GLN A 155 -6.77 14.95 2.47
C GLN A 155 -7.27 16.31 1.97
N ASN A 156 -8.20 16.28 1.02
CA ASN A 156 -8.88 17.47 0.48
C ASN A 156 -10.39 17.29 0.65
N ILE A 157 -10.97 17.98 1.63
CA ILE A 157 -12.43 17.99 1.85
C ILE A 157 -12.92 19.39 1.48
N GLU A 158 -13.63 19.48 0.35
CA GLU A 158 -14.28 20.72 -0.11
C GLU A 158 -13.30 21.91 -0.21
N GLY A 159 -12.06 21.66 -0.62
CA GLY A 159 -11.01 22.68 -0.74
C GLY A 159 -10.20 22.91 0.54
N ASN A 160 -10.55 22.26 1.65
CA ASN A 160 -9.75 22.26 2.87
C ASN A 160 -8.70 21.15 2.81
N TYR A 161 -7.43 21.54 2.81
CA TYR A 161 -6.30 20.62 2.72
C TYR A 161 -5.69 20.35 4.09
N THR A 162 -5.66 19.08 4.48
CA THR A 162 -4.84 18.56 5.58
C THR A 162 -3.86 17.54 5.03
N TRP A 163 -2.70 17.38 5.68
CA TRP A 163 -1.69 16.43 5.22
C TRP A 163 -0.90 15.86 6.38
N ILE A 164 -0.33 14.67 6.17
CA ILE A 164 0.71 14.12 7.02
C ILE A 164 1.82 13.50 6.17
N LEU A 165 3.04 13.61 6.69
CA LEU A 165 4.24 13.02 6.12
C LEU A 165 4.89 12.14 7.17
N ASN A 166 4.88 10.82 6.96
CA ASN A 166 5.50 9.84 7.84
C ASN A 166 6.65 9.11 7.15
N PRO A 167 7.74 8.80 7.88
CA PRO A 167 8.72 7.82 7.43
C PRO A 167 8.04 6.50 7.12
N MET A 168 8.47 5.82 6.06
CA MET A 168 7.83 4.57 5.64
C MET A 168 7.85 3.51 6.74
N ASP A 169 8.89 3.45 7.57
CA ASP A 169 8.98 2.44 8.62
C ASP A 169 7.88 2.63 9.71
N GLU A 170 7.49 3.87 10.02
CA GLU A 170 6.32 4.15 10.87
C GLU A 170 5.01 3.72 10.19
N VAL A 171 4.91 3.92 8.88
CA VAL A 171 3.75 3.51 8.08
C VAL A 171 3.61 1.99 8.06
N LEU A 172 4.71 1.26 7.88
CA LEU A 172 4.72 -0.21 7.96
C LEU A 172 4.20 -0.66 9.32
N GLN A 173 4.69 -0.04 10.40
CA GLN A 173 4.28 -0.35 11.77
C GLN A 173 2.77 -0.12 11.96
N LYS A 174 2.33 1.13 11.81
CA LYS A 174 0.93 1.55 12.08
C LYS A 174 -0.09 0.81 11.21
N MET A 175 0.23 0.58 9.93
CA MET A 175 -0.75 0.04 8.98
C MET A 175 -0.73 -1.47 8.92
N GLY A 176 0.45 -2.08 8.99
CA GLY A 176 0.61 -3.48 8.63
C GLY A 176 1.12 -4.37 9.75
N LEU A 177 2.01 -3.90 10.63
CA LEU A 177 2.63 -4.72 11.68
C LEU A 177 1.90 -4.67 13.02
N ASP A 178 1.20 -3.57 13.31
CA ASP A 178 0.30 -3.46 14.45
C ASP A 178 -1.02 -4.21 14.20
N GLY A 179 -1.60 -4.79 15.24
CA GLY A 179 -2.86 -5.56 15.19
C GLY A 179 -2.69 -6.99 14.69
N ASP A 180 -3.80 -7.68 14.40
CA ASP A 180 -3.79 -9.11 14.05
C ASP A 180 -3.86 -9.39 12.55
N VAL A 181 -3.48 -10.61 12.17
CA VAL A 181 -3.86 -11.21 10.89
C VAL A 181 -5.10 -12.08 11.11
N LYS A 182 -6.24 -11.68 10.54
CA LYS A 182 -7.53 -12.35 10.76
C LYS A 182 -8.48 -12.22 9.57
N ILE A 183 -9.39 -13.18 9.44
CA ILE A 183 -10.48 -13.12 8.45
C ILE A 183 -11.52 -12.10 8.93
N SER A 184 -11.95 -11.21 8.04
CA SER A 184 -12.99 -10.23 8.34
C SER A 184 -14.39 -10.87 8.28
N PRO A 185 -15.42 -10.27 8.90
CA PRO A 185 -16.79 -10.79 8.85
C PRO A 185 -17.33 -10.98 7.42
N ARG A 186 -16.81 -10.21 6.46
CA ARG A 186 -17.17 -10.31 5.04
C ARG A 186 -16.30 -11.28 4.25
N GLY A 187 -15.44 -12.05 4.91
CA GLY A 187 -14.62 -13.09 4.30
C GLY A 187 -13.43 -12.58 3.48
N SER A 188 -12.91 -11.39 3.78
CA SER A 188 -11.60 -10.90 3.32
C SER A 188 -10.52 -11.18 4.39
N LEU A 189 -9.24 -10.92 4.11
CA LEU A 189 -8.19 -10.98 5.14
C LEU A 189 -7.83 -9.56 5.60
N SER A 190 -7.71 -9.38 6.91
CA SER A 190 -7.13 -8.18 7.53
C SER A 190 -5.71 -8.53 7.99
N ILE A 191 -4.75 -7.68 7.66
CA ILE A 191 -3.34 -7.76 8.06
C ILE A 191 -3.04 -6.44 8.78
N GLY A 192 -3.28 -6.40 10.09
CA GLY A 192 -3.37 -5.11 10.79
C GLY A 192 -4.52 -4.27 10.23
N LYS A 193 -4.22 -3.04 9.80
CA LYS A 193 -5.15 -2.13 9.12
C LYS A 193 -5.19 -2.32 7.59
N ILE A 194 -4.38 -3.22 7.03
CA ILE A 194 -4.39 -3.55 5.60
C ILE A 194 -5.48 -4.58 5.32
N THR A 195 -6.34 -4.29 4.33
CA THR A 195 -7.32 -5.24 3.81
C THR A 195 -6.79 -5.91 2.53
N MET A 196 -6.72 -7.23 2.53
CA MET A 196 -6.51 -8.05 1.34
C MET A 196 -7.86 -8.56 0.82
N GLN A 197 -8.15 -8.30 -0.45
CA GLN A 197 -9.42 -8.64 -1.08
C GLN A 197 -9.24 -9.03 -2.55
N ARG A 198 -10.22 -9.75 -3.11
CA ARG A 198 -10.40 -9.79 -4.57
C ARG A 198 -10.61 -8.36 -5.08
N LYS A 199 -9.95 -8.00 -6.18
CA LYS A 199 -10.10 -6.68 -6.81
C LYS A 199 -11.57 -6.36 -7.09
N GLY A 200 -12.27 -7.26 -7.77
CA GLY A 200 -13.66 -7.07 -8.18
C GLY A 200 -13.87 -5.89 -9.14
N GLY A 201 -15.10 -5.73 -9.62
CA GLY A 201 -15.46 -4.66 -10.55
C GLY A 201 -14.86 -4.86 -11.95
N ASP A 202 -14.34 -3.77 -12.54
CA ASP A 202 -13.72 -3.73 -13.88
C ASP A 202 -14.62 -4.20 -15.03
N GLY A 203 -15.94 -4.02 -14.91
CA GLY A 203 -16.89 -4.43 -15.94
C GLY A 203 -16.88 -5.94 -16.24
N GLY A 204 -16.41 -6.77 -15.29
CA GLY A 204 -16.30 -8.21 -15.47
C GLY A 204 -15.04 -8.67 -16.21
N ARG A 205 -14.11 -7.76 -16.54
CA ARG A 205 -12.82 -8.12 -17.15
C ARG A 205 -12.02 -9.08 -16.24
N PRO A 206 -11.12 -9.91 -16.80
CA PRO A 206 -10.28 -10.82 -16.02
C PRO A 206 -9.52 -10.13 -14.87
N SER A 207 -9.14 -8.85 -15.02
CA SER A 207 -8.47 -8.07 -13.96
C SER A 207 -9.25 -7.97 -12.64
N ALA A 208 -10.57 -8.23 -12.66
CA ALA A 208 -11.38 -8.35 -11.46
C ALA A 208 -10.94 -9.50 -10.54
N ASN A 209 -10.20 -10.48 -11.07
CA ASN A 209 -9.65 -11.63 -10.35
C ASN A 209 -8.24 -11.41 -9.82
N MET A 210 -7.70 -10.19 -9.86
CA MET A 210 -6.44 -9.90 -9.17
C MET A 210 -6.63 -9.86 -7.65
N LEU A 211 -5.56 -10.21 -6.91
CA LEU A 211 -5.47 -9.98 -5.47
C LEU A 211 -5.07 -8.52 -5.22
N GLN A 212 -5.82 -7.83 -4.37
CA GLN A 212 -5.68 -6.40 -4.11
C GLN A 212 -5.50 -6.12 -2.62
N PHE A 213 -4.59 -5.21 -2.30
CA PHE A 213 -4.36 -4.69 -0.96
C PHE A 213 -4.79 -3.23 -0.87
N LYS A 214 -5.51 -2.90 0.21
CA LYS A 214 -6.02 -1.56 0.48
C LYS A 214 -5.77 -1.14 1.92
N ILE A 215 -5.63 0.15 2.12
CA ILE A 215 -5.59 0.80 3.44
C ILE A 215 -6.56 1.97 3.47
N ASN A 216 -6.92 2.45 4.66
CA ASN A 216 -7.46 3.79 4.83
C ASN A 216 -6.30 4.75 5.15
N PRO A 217 -5.83 5.60 4.22
CA PRO A 217 -4.70 6.49 4.49
C PRO A 217 -5.00 7.54 5.58
N ILE A 218 -6.29 7.82 5.84
CA ILE A 218 -6.69 8.75 6.90
C ILE A 218 -6.27 8.25 8.28
N ASP A 219 -6.12 6.93 8.48
CA ASP A 219 -5.68 6.36 9.76
C ASP A 219 -4.22 6.73 10.12
N LEU A 220 -3.50 7.42 9.23
CA LEU A 220 -2.18 7.99 9.48
C LEU A 220 -2.25 9.43 9.99
N LEU A 221 -3.36 10.14 9.78
CA LEU A 221 -3.55 11.51 10.28
C LEU A 221 -3.83 11.55 11.80
N ASP A 222 -4.16 10.39 12.38
CA ASP A 222 -4.47 10.19 13.80
C ASP A 222 -3.23 9.76 14.64
#